data_AF-A0A0F9AA49-F1
#
_entry.id   AF-A0A0F9AA49-F1
#
_cell.length_a   1.000
_cell.length_b   1.000
_cell.length_c   1.000
_cell.angle_alpha   90.00
_cell.angle_beta   90.00
_cell.angle_gamma   90.00
#
_symmetry.space_group_name_H-M   'P 1'
#
loop_
_entity.id
_entity.type
_entity.pdbx_description
1 polymer ?
#
loop_
_entity_poly.entity_id
_entity_poly.type
_entity_poly.pdbx_seq_one_letter_code
_entity_poly.pdbx_strand_id
1 'polypeptide(L)'
;LDFYHLLCYTSPVMKNLIEAIKHLQKTNHMSDGYLATILRLDRSTLSYVKSGEREIGVKFLSAVVNELPDLIPEVLLYLRDKED
;
A
#
# COMPACT_ATOMS: atom_id res chain seq x y z
N LEU A 1 -11.12 -18.34 -26.38
CA LEU A 1 -10.31 -17.23 -25.82
C LEU A 1 -10.66 -17.14 -24.35
N ASP A 2 -9.74 -17.65 -23.54
CA ASP A 2 -9.94 -17.97 -22.14
C ASP A 2 -9.90 -16.68 -21.30
N PHE A 3 -11.02 -16.35 -20.64
CA PHE A 3 -11.13 -15.18 -19.77
C PHE A 3 -10.16 -15.24 -18.57
N TYR A 4 -9.67 -16.43 -18.20
CA TYR A 4 -8.71 -16.59 -17.11
C TYR A 4 -7.32 -16.07 -17.44
N HIS A 5 -6.94 -16.00 -18.71
CA HIS A 5 -5.61 -15.55 -19.12
C HIS A 5 -5.44 -14.02 -19.02
N LEU A 6 -6.53 -13.26 -18.97
CA LEU A 6 -6.51 -11.80 -18.80
C LEU A 6 -6.36 -11.37 -17.32
N LEU A 7 -6.61 -12.28 -16.38
CA LEU A 7 -6.44 -12.04 -14.94
C LEU A 7 -5.00 -12.32 -14.45
N CYS A 8 -4.13 -12.88 -15.29
CA CYS A 8 -2.74 -13.18 -14.90
C CYS A 8 -1.80 -11.96 -14.87
N TYR A 9 -2.31 -10.75 -15.10
CA TYR A 9 -1.58 -9.49 -14.86
C TYR A 9 -1.96 -8.83 -13.53
N THR A 10 -2.79 -9.45 -12.70
CA THR A 10 -2.96 -9.00 -11.32
C THR A 10 -1.70 -9.34 -10.55
N SER A 11 -0.96 -8.32 -10.11
CA SER A 11 0.12 -8.48 -9.15
C SER A 11 -0.34 -9.41 -8.02
N PRO A 12 0.46 -10.41 -7.59
CA PRO A 12 0.07 -11.27 -6.47
C PRO A 12 -0.24 -10.38 -5.27
N VAL A 13 -1.48 -10.47 -4.78
CA VAL A 13 -1.95 -9.65 -3.66
C VAL A 13 -1.07 -9.97 -2.45
N MET A 14 -0.32 -8.97 -1.97
CA MET A 14 0.57 -9.13 -0.84
C MET A 14 -0.23 -9.07 0.45
N LYS A 15 -0.07 -10.06 1.34
CA LYS A 15 -0.76 -10.07 2.64
C LYS A 15 -0.35 -8.89 3.55
N ASN A 16 0.80 -8.28 3.30
CA ASN A 16 1.30 -7.17 4.10
C ASN A 16 1.23 -5.86 3.28
N LEU A 17 0.36 -4.95 3.71
CA LEU A 17 0.16 -3.64 3.10
C LEU A 17 1.46 -2.82 2.98
N ILE A 18 2.34 -2.88 3.97
CA ILE A 18 3.63 -2.15 3.94
C ILE A 18 4.57 -2.72 2.89
N GLU A 19 4.60 -4.05 2.73
CA GLU A 19 5.39 -4.68 1.69
C GLU A 19 4.84 -4.37 0.29
N ALA A 20 3.51 -4.30 0.15
CA ALA A 20 2.87 -3.87 -1.08
C ALA A 20 3.25 -2.44 -1.47
N ILE A 21 3.24 -1.52 -0.50
CA ILE A 21 3.67 -0.13 -0.70
C ILE A 21 5.16 -0.07 -1.08
N LYS A 22 6.03 -0.82 -0.40
CA LYS A 22 7.48 -0.87 -0.72
C LYS A 22 7.73 -1.45 -2.12
N HIS A 23 6.98 -2.47 -2.51
CA HIS A 23 7.09 -3.06 -3.83
C HIS A 23 6.65 -2.08 -4.92
N LEU A 24 5.48 -1.45 -4.76
CA LEU A 24 4.99 -0.40 -5.66
C LEU A 24 6.02 0.73 -5.81
N GLN A 25 6.58 1.17 -4.69
CA GLN A 25 7.61 2.21 -4.64
C GLN A 25 8.85 1.80 -5.46
N LYS A 26 9.34 0.57 -5.28
CA LYS A 26 10.51 0.04 -5.99
C LYS A 26 10.25 -0.07 -7.49
N THR A 27 9.10 -0.62 -7.89
CA THR A 27 8.71 -0.81 -9.30
C THR A 27 8.58 0.51 -10.05
N ASN A 28 8.11 1.57 -9.37
CA ASN A 28 7.96 2.89 -9.95
C ASN A 28 9.18 3.81 -9.72
N HIS A 29 10.30 3.29 -9.19
CA HIS A 29 11.50 4.06 -8.87
C HIS A 29 11.24 5.31 -8.00
N MET A 30 10.27 5.23 -7.10
CA MET A 30 9.85 6.36 -6.26
C MET A 30 10.76 6.50 -5.03
N SER A 31 11.19 7.72 -4.73
CA SER A 31 11.85 8.02 -3.45
C SER A 31 10.83 8.07 -2.29
N ASP A 32 11.28 7.86 -1.06
CA ASP A 32 10.43 8.02 0.13
C ASP A 32 9.82 9.42 0.22
N GLY A 33 10.60 10.44 -0.17
CA GLY A 33 10.13 11.82 -0.20
C GLY A 33 9.02 12.04 -1.22
N TYR A 34 9.08 11.38 -2.37
CA TYR A 34 8.04 11.46 -3.40
C TYR A 34 6.78 10.71 -2.98
N LEU A 35 6.93 9.50 -2.41
CA LEU A 35 5.81 8.72 -1.89
C LEU A 35 5.07 9.46 -0.75
N ALA A 36 5.81 10.11 0.15
CA ALA A 36 5.22 10.92 1.20
C ALA A 36 4.39 12.09 0.63
N THR A 37 4.89 12.73 -0.43
CA THR A 37 4.17 13.79 -1.14
C THR A 37 2.88 13.27 -1.79
N ILE A 38 2.93 12.12 -2.48
CA ILE A 38 1.73 11.49 -3.09
C ILE A 38 0.68 11.23 -2.01
N LEU A 39 1.08 10.59 -0.90
CA LEU A 39 0.17 10.24 0.19
C LEU A 39 -0.25 11.46 1.02
N ARG A 40 0.29 12.65 0.74
CA ARG A 40 0.07 13.89 1.53
C ARG A 40 0.39 13.69 3.01
N LEU A 41 1.44 12.94 3.30
CA LEU A 41 1.93 12.64 4.64
C LEU A 41 3.27 13.34 4.87
N ASP A 42 3.56 13.64 6.13
CA ASP A 42 4.92 14.02 6.49
C ASP A 42 5.87 12.81 6.33
N ARG A 43 7.13 13.09 5.94
CA ARG A 43 8.14 12.04 5.71
C ARG A 43 8.38 11.19 6.95
N SER A 44 8.32 11.77 8.14
CA SER A 44 8.46 11.05 9.41
C SER A 44 7.35 10.02 9.62
N THR A 45 6.09 10.38 9.38
CA THR A 45 4.94 9.48 9.49
C THR A 45 5.09 8.31 8.52
N LEU A 46 5.45 8.58 7.26
CA LEU A 46 5.72 7.49 6.30
C LEU A 46 6.84 6.59 6.80
N SER A 47 7.94 7.16 7.28
CA SER A 47 9.10 6.41 7.80
C SER A 47 8.71 5.51 8.98
N TYR A 48 8.04 6.07 10.00
CA TYR A 48 7.63 5.32 11.19
C TYR A 48 6.61 4.22 10.87
N VAL A 49 5.71 4.46 9.93
CA VAL A 49 4.77 3.43 9.47
C VAL A 49 5.51 2.32 8.71
N LYS A 50 6.46 2.67 7.83
CA LYS A 50 7.26 1.69 7.07
C LYS A 50 8.21 0.86 7.95
N SER A 51 8.72 1.43 9.05
CA SER A 51 9.57 0.72 10.01
C SER A 51 8.77 -0.11 11.02
N GLY A 52 7.46 0.09 11.11
CA GLY A 52 6.60 -0.57 12.10
C GLY A 52 6.64 0.08 13.49
N GLU A 53 7.37 1.18 13.66
CA GLU A 53 7.39 1.96 14.90
C GLU A 53 6.07 2.68 15.18
N ARG A 54 5.25 2.88 14.14
CA ARG A 54 3.90 3.45 14.25
C ARG A 54 2.88 2.55 13.59
N GLU A 55 1.79 2.27 14.31
CA GLU A 55 0.66 1.54 13.74
C GLU A 55 -0.02 2.31 12.60
N ILE A 56 -0.57 1.55 11.66
CA ILE A 56 -1.29 2.10 10.52
C ILE A 56 -2.66 2.59 10.99
N GLY A 57 -2.82 3.92 11.03
CA GLY A 57 -4.09 4.55 11.39
C GLY A 57 -5.00 4.82 10.19
N VAL A 58 -6.26 5.14 10.47
CA VAL A 58 -7.29 5.46 9.46
C VAL A 58 -6.85 6.55 8.47
N LYS A 59 -6.12 7.58 8.94
CA LYS A 59 -5.59 8.64 8.07
C LYS A 59 -4.63 8.10 7.00
N PHE A 60 -3.77 7.16 7.38
CA PHE A 60 -2.82 6.54 6.45
C PHE A 60 -3.57 5.64 5.45
N LEU A 61 -4.51 4.81 5.93
CA LEU A 61 -5.33 3.96 5.07
C LEU A 61 -6.13 4.79 4.06
N SER A 62 -6.73 5.89 4.52
CA SER A 62 -7.47 6.81 3.64
C SER A 62 -6.56 7.42 2.58
N ALA A 63 -5.35 7.84 2.94
CA ALA A 63 -4.37 8.35 1.99
C ALA A 63 -3.99 7.30 0.93
N VAL A 64 -3.75 6.06 1.35
CA VAL A 64 -3.43 4.96 0.43
C VAL A 64 -4.59 4.67 -0.52
N VAL A 65 -5.82 4.55 -0.03
CA VAL A 65 -6.99 4.26 -0.87
C VAL A 65 -7.26 5.37 -1.89
N ASN A 66 -7.10 6.63 -1.49
CA ASN A 66 -7.38 7.76 -2.37
C ASN A 66 -6.31 7.98 -3.44
N GLU A 67 -5.04 7.84 -3.07
CA GLU A 67 -3.92 8.23 -3.93
C GLU A 67 -3.27 7.02 -4.62
N LEU A 68 -3.44 5.80 -4.09
CA LEU A 68 -2.91 4.54 -4.61
C LEU A 68 -4.02 3.47 -4.69
N PRO A 69 -5.04 3.65 -5.56
CA PRO A 69 -6.21 2.77 -5.62
C PRO A 69 -5.88 1.31 -5.97
N ASP A 70 -4.74 1.06 -6.63
CA ASP A 70 -4.27 -0.29 -6.92
C ASP A 70 -3.96 -1.11 -5.65
N LEU A 71 -3.79 -0.45 -4.50
CA LEU A 71 -3.51 -1.08 -3.21
C LEU A 71 -4.78 -1.29 -2.34
N ILE A 72 -5.97 -1.02 -2.87
CA ILE A 72 -7.24 -1.27 -2.16
C ILE A 72 -7.35 -2.74 -1.68
N PRO A 73 -7.02 -3.77 -2.49
CA PRO A 73 -7.08 -5.15 -2.03
C PRO A 73 -6.22 -5.41 -0.78
N GLU A 74 -5.00 -4.88 -0.73
CA GLU A 74 -4.10 -5.01 0.41
C GLU A 74 -4.57 -4.23 1.64
N VAL A 75 -5.22 -3.08 1.44
CA VAL A 75 -5.88 -2.36 2.53
C VAL A 75 -7.02 -3.18 3.14
N LEU A 76 -7.84 -3.83 2.32
CA LEU A 76 -8.94 -4.68 2.81
C LEU A 76 -8.43 -5.91 3.57
N LEU A 77 -7.35 -6.54 3.08
CA LEU A 77 -6.72 -7.66 3.78
C LEU A 77 -6.14 -7.22 5.13
N TYR A 78 -5.48 -6.06 5.16
CA TYR A 78 -4.96 -5.49 6.41
C TYR A 78 -6.07 -5.24 7.44
N LEU A 79 -7.22 -4.71 7.01
CA LEU A 79 -8.35 -4.46 7.89
C LEU A 79 -8.97 -5.75 8.43
N ARG A 80 -9.14 -6.78 7.58
CA ARG A 80 -9.66 -8.09 7.99
C ARG A 80 -8.81 -8.71 9.10
N ASP A 81 -7.49 -8.69 8.93
CA ASP A 81 -6.57 -9.32 9.89
C ASP A 81 -6.47 -8.53 11.22
N LYS A 82 -7.07 -7.34 11.32
CA LYS A 82 -7.15 -6.52 12.55
C LYS A 82 -8.45 -6.73 13.34
N GLU A 83 -9.44 -7.42 12.78
CA GLU A 83 -10.70 -7.74 13.47
C GLU A 83 -10.65 -9.04 14.29
N ASP A 84 -9.55 -9.81 14.17
CA ASP A 84 -9.22 -11.00 14.99
C ASP A 84 -8.37 -10.63 16.22
#